data_AF-A0AAN4ZLC2-F1
#
_entry.id   AF-A0AAN4ZLC2-F1
#
_cell.length_a   1.000
_cell.length_b   1.000
_cell.length_c   1.000
_cell.angle_alpha   90.00
_cell.angle_beta   90.00
_cell.angle_gamma   90.00
#
_symmetry.space_group_name_H-M   'P 1'
#
loop_
_entity.id
_entity.type
_entity.pdbx_description
1 polymer ?
#
loop_
_entity_poly.entity_id
_entity_poly.type
_entity_poly.pdbx_seq_one_letter_code
_entity_poly.pdbx_strand_id
1 'polypeptide(L)'
;MSTCNEINLTSPHTLTIMTDCYSTTAPIFRSCGVQIPLSGAQLRNSVEINHYVPEHLRKYAVLRAEGKDFDATIIIGKQAVHAHKALLCVRIPLLRDLLNANTSGDIVLPEIDCATFNCLLECAYTGHVTITGTNVEDLMRGAAALGMEAVMDACAGFMQSRLRADNVLSLLAFCRSIEYHKIDNFVLRYVDRNFVHISNTPEFLKLSVEELEALLSRDSLKVEEEMDVFDAVTNWLDVDPSRRQYALRLLECVRVPLIPEPIINDAIEKTDWVAANPDCMTFVEEVKDCVHHIGRKELKPAIFRLRQPSFENCISPTFHRAFF
;
A
#
# COMPACT_ATOMS: atom_id res chain seq x y z
N MET A 1 -17.49 -0.87 37.04
CA MET A 1 -16.99 0.38 37.62
C MET A 1 -15.52 0.19 37.93
N SER A 2 -14.66 0.60 37.00
CA SER A 2 -13.22 0.71 37.22
C SER A 2 -12.73 1.76 36.23
N THR A 3 -12.42 2.93 36.79
CA THR A 3 -11.89 4.12 36.16
C THR A 3 -10.43 3.90 35.76
N CYS A 4 -10.08 4.15 34.48
CA CYS A 4 -8.70 4.34 34.06
C CYS A 4 -8.58 5.61 33.20
N ASN A 5 -8.19 6.68 33.89
CA ASN A 5 -7.52 7.91 33.49
C ASN A 5 -7.44 8.27 32.00
N GLU A 6 -8.10 9.37 31.67
CA GLU A 6 -7.80 10.21 30.51
C GLU A 6 -6.34 10.65 30.56
N ILE A 7 -5.56 10.24 29.57
CA ILE A 7 -4.27 10.86 29.26
C ILE A 7 -4.53 11.85 28.13
N ASN A 8 -4.72 13.12 28.51
CA ASN A 8 -4.68 14.24 27.56
C ASN A 8 -3.23 14.42 27.08
N LEU A 9 -2.98 14.13 25.80
CA LEU A 9 -1.75 14.53 25.12
C LEU A 9 -2.11 15.55 24.04
N THR A 10 -1.91 16.82 24.37
CA THR A 10 -1.83 17.92 23.42
C THR A 10 -0.52 17.81 22.63
N SER A 11 -0.57 17.19 21.45
CA SER A 11 0.48 17.24 20.41
C SER A 11 -0.13 16.90 19.03
N PRO A 12 0.18 17.62 17.93
CA PRO A 12 -0.50 17.43 16.64
C PRO A 12 0.03 16.27 15.78
N HIS A 13 1.00 15.49 16.24
CA HIS A 13 1.66 14.46 15.41
C HIS A 13 1.76 13.13 16.15
N THR A 14 0.62 12.47 16.39
CA THR A 14 0.64 11.07 16.86
C THR A 14 -0.55 10.30 16.28
N LEU A 15 -0.25 9.42 15.32
CA LEU A 15 -1.17 8.41 14.81
C LEU A 15 -1.45 7.40 15.92
N THR A 16 -2.67 7.38 16.44
CA THR A 16 -3.13 6.34 17.38
C THR A 16 -4.24 5.54 16.73
N ILE A 17 -3.95 4.31 16.36
CA ILE A 17 -4.98 3.32 16.02
C ILE A 17 -5.44 2.72 17.36
N MET A 18 -6.55 3.21 17.91
CA MET A 18 -7.19 2.53 19.04
C MET A 18 -8.02 1.37 18.48
N THR A 19 -7.53 0.15 18.65
CA THR A 19 -8.35 -1.06 18.55
C THR A 19 -8.69 -1.50 19.97
N ASP A 20 -9.89 -1.18 20.43
CA ASP A 20 -10.48 -1.87 21.57
C ASP A 20 -10.93 -3.25 21.09
N CYS A 21 -10.25 -4.30 21.54
CA CYS A 21 -10.49 -5.70 21.16
C CYS A 21 -11.87 -6.26 21.58
N TYR A 22 -12.80 -5.44 22.09
CA TYR A 22 -14.12 -5.89 22.54
C TYR A 22 -15.27 -4.89 22.29
N SER A 23 -15.12 -3.90 21.41
CA SER A 23 -16.20 -2.98 21.05
C SER A 23 -16.77 -3.28 19.66
N THR A 24 -18.09 -3.26 19.52
CA THR A 24 -18.86 -3.40 18.28
C THR A 24 -18.74 -2.18 17.34
N THR A 25 -17.78 -1.29 17.57
CA THR A 25 -17.55 -0.11 16.74
C THR A 25 -16.52 -0.38 15.65
N ALA A 26 -16.92 -0.15 14.39
CA ALA A 26 -16.09 -0.27 13.21
C ALA A 26 -14.75 0.50 13.38
N PRO A 27 -13.62 -0.02 12.89
CA PRO A 27 -12.36 0.70 12.98
C PRO A 27 -12.46 2.03 12.23
N ILE A 28 -11.91 3.11 12.79
CA ILE A 28 -11.98 4.46 12.23
C ILE A 28 -10.56 4.91 11.88
N PHE A 29 -10.33 5.29 10.62
CA PHE A 29 -9.11 5.99 10.25
C PHE A 29 -9.18 7.44 10.72
N ARG A 30 -8.15 7.90 11.45
CA ARG A 30 -7.99 9.31 11.84
C ARG A 30 -6.70 9.84 11.24
N SER A 31 -6.80 10.60 10.15
CA SER A 31 -5.79 11.59 9.75
C SER A 31 -6.47 12.94 9.53
N CYS A 32 -5.84 14.02 9.98
CA CYS A 32 -6.32 15.41 9.82
C CYS A 32 -7.77 15.69 10.27
N GLY A 33 -8.26 15.02 11.32
CA GLY A 33 -9.62 15.25 11.84
C GLY A 33 -10.75 14.61 11.02
N VAL A 34 -10.42 13.90 9.93
CA VAL A 34 -11.38 13.14 9.13
C VAL A 34 -11.53 11.75 9.73
N GLN A 35 -12.78 11.36 10.04
CA GLN A 35 -13.12 10.01 10.50
C GLN A 35 -13.69 9.21 9.34
N ILE A 36 -12.96 8.19 8.87
CA ILE A 36 -13.45 7.27 7.83
C ILE A 36 -13.80 5.93 8.49
N PRO A 37 -15.08 5.52 8.50
CA PRO A 37 -15.48 4.21 9.02
C PRO A 37 -15.00 3.10 8.06
N LEU A 38 -14.33 2.09 8.61
CA LEU A 38 -13.66 1.02 7.85
C LEU A 38 -14.48 -0.28 7.73
N SER A 39 -15.68 -0.38 8.34
CA SER A 39 -16.53 -1.58 8.18
C SER A 39 -18.04 -1.33 8.36
N GLY A 40 -18.86 -2.01 7.55
CA GLY A 40 -20.24 -2.39 7.88
C GLY A 40 -21.38 -1.44 7.49
N ALA A 41 -21.09 -0.19 7.12
CA ALA A 41 -22.08 0.70 6.50
C ALA A 41 -21.79 0.78 4.99
N GLN A 42 -22.85 0.84 4.17
CA GLN A 42 -22.78 1.08 2.73
C GLN A 42 -21.77 2.21 2.47
N LEU A 43 -20.59 1.86 1.94
CA LEU A 43 -19.51 2.82 1.75
C LEU A 43 -20.05 3.93 0.85
N ARG A 44 -20.10 5.17 1.37
CA ARG A 44 -20.63 6.30 0.59
C ARG A 44 -19.88 6.41 -0.72
N ASN A 45 -20.55 6.67 -1.83
CA ASN A 45 -19.88 6.80 -3.13
C ASN A 45 -18.90 7.97 -3.19
N SER A 46 -19.04 8.92 -2.26
CA SER A 46 -18.15 10.04 -2.07
C SER A 46 -17.77 10.27 -0.61
N VAL A 47 -16.60 10.88 -0.39
CA VAL A 47 -16.17 11.41 0.92
C VAL A 47 -15.87 12.88 0.74
N GLU A 48 -16.46 13.69 1.61
CA GLU A 48 -16.19 15.12 1.70
C GLU A 48 -15.17 15.38 2.78
N ILE A 49 -14.12 16.12 2.45
CA ILE A 49 -13.11 16.57 3.41
C ILE A 49 -13.34 18.03 3.68
N ASN A 50 -13.44 18.39 4.95
CA ASN A 50 -13.50 19.77 5.40
C ASN A 50 -12.23 20.10 6.17
N HIS A 51 -11.23 20.57 5.46
CA HIS A 51 -10.02 21.09 6.06
C HIS A 51 -10.29 22.49 6.66
N TYR A 52 -9.76 22.74 7.85
CA TYR A 52 -9.93 24.02 8.51
C TYR A 52 -9.31 25.16 7.67
N VAL A 53 -10.12 26.16 7.33
CA VAL A 53 -9.66 27.39 6.69
C VAL A 53 -9.77 28.53 7.71
N PRO A 54 -8.64 29.17 8.07
CA PRO A 54 -8.65 30.35 8.93
C PRO A 54 -9.63 31.42 8.41
N GLU A 55 -10.35 32.11 9.32
CA GLU A 55 -11.39 33.06 8.93
C GLU A 55 -10.90 34.14 7.96
N HIS A 56 -9.68 34.63 8.14
CA HIS A 56 -9.08 35.62 7.26
C HIS A 56 -8.89 35.10 5.82
N LEU A 57 -8.68 33.80 5.63
CA LEU A 57 -8.56 33.19 4.31
C LEU A 57 -9.93 32.90 3.67
N ARG A 58 -10.99 32.69 4.47
CA ARG A 58 -12.35 32.44 3.94
C ARG A 58 -12.87 33.59 3.08
N LYS A 59 -12.42 34.82 3.32
CA LYS A 59 -12.77 35.99 2.51
C LYS A 59 -12.32 35.86 1.06
N TYR A 60 -11.22 35.16 0.78
CA TYR A 60 -10.77 34.92 -0.59
C TYR A 60 -11.74 34.03 -1.39
N ALA A 61 -12.49 33.14 -0.73
CA ALA A 61 -13.52 32.34 -1.40
C ALA A 61 -14.65 33.23 -1.95
N VAL A 62 -15.02 34.27 -1.20
CA VAL A 62 -16.00 35.28 -1.64
C VAL A 62 -15.46 36.08 -2.83
N LEU A 63 -14.22 36.58 -2.75
CA LEU A 63 -13.58 37.31 -3.84
C LEU A 63 -13.48 36.48 -5.12
N ARG A 64 -13.16 35.19 -5.00
CA ARG A 64 -13.14 34.24 -6.12
C ARG A 64 -14.53 34.08 -6.75
N ALA A 65 -15.58 33.93 -5.95
CA ALA A 65 -16.95 33.80 -6.45
C ALA A 65 -17.44 35.08 -7.17
N GLU A 66 -16.96 36.25 -6.74
CA GLU A 66 -17.24 37.54 -7.39
C GLU A 66 -16.35 37.84 -8.60
N GLY A 67 -15.28 37.06 -8.82
CA GLY A 67 -14.34 37.27 -9.93
C GLY A 67 -13.47 38.52 -9.79
N LYS A 68 -13.11 38.91 -8.56
CA LYS A 68 -12.37 40.15 -8.26
C LYS A 68 -10.96 39.88 -7.75
N ASP A 69 -10.11 40.92 -7.84
CA ASP A 69 -8.81 41.04 -7.18
C ASP A 69 -7.81 39.89 -7.46
N PHE A 70 -7.91 39.26 -8.63
CA PHE A 70 -6.94 38.26 -9.07
C PHE A 70 -5.60 38.91 -9.43
N ASP A 71 -4.54 38.41 -8.81
CA ASP A 71 -3.15 38.86 -8.96
C ASP A 71 -2.21 37.72 -9.40
N ALA A 72 -2.77 36.54 -9.72
CA ALA A 72 -2.06 35.42 -10.30
C ALA A 72 -2.88 34.74 -11.42
N THR A 73 -2.19 34.37 -12.49
CA THR A 73 -2.73 33.56 -13.59
C THR A 73 -1.91 32.28 -13.73
N ILE A 74 -2.61 31.15 -13.68
CA ILE A 74 -2.02 29.81 -13.77
C ILE A 74 -2.48 29.21 -15.09
N ILE A 75 -1.52 28.84 -15.93
CA ILE A 75 -1.76 28.22 -17.24
C ILE A 75 -1.69 26.70 -17.08
N ILE A 76 -2.79 26.04 -17.46
CA ILE A 76 -2.92 24.58 -17.45
C ILE A 76 -3.34 24.14 -18.85
N GLY A 77 -2.38 23.58 -19.60
CA GLY A 77 -2.56 23.28 -21.01
C GLY A 77 -2.90 24.55 -21.81
N LYS A 78 -4.16 24.66 -22.25
CA LYS A 78 -4.67 25.82 -23.02
C LYS A 78 -5.59 26.74 -22.20
N GLN A 79 -5.80 26.43 -20.92
CA GLN A 79 -6.71 27.16 -20.07
C GLN A 79 -5.94 28.04 -19.09
N ALA A 80 -6.43 29.27 -18.87
CA ALA A 80 -5.93 30.18 -17.87
C ALA A 80 -6.86 30.20 -16.66
N VAL A 81 -6.31 29.96 -15.48
CA VAL A 81 -7.03 29.97 -14.21
C VAL A 81 -6.55 31.15 -13.38
N HIS A 82 -7.45 32.08 -13.10
CA HIS A 82 -7.16 33.25 -12.26
C HIS A 82 -7.36 32.92 -10.77
N ALA A 83 -6.47 33.44 -9.93
CA ALA A 83 -6.46 33.17 -8.50
C ALA A 83 -5.71 34.27 -7.72
N HIS A 84 -5.72 34.14 -6.39
CA HIS A 84 -5.06 35.07 -5.47
C HIS A 84 -3.72 34.52 -4.98
N LYS A 85 -2.62 35.18 -5.33
CA LYS A 85 -1.23 34.83 -5.00
C LYS A 85 -1.04 34.53 -3.52
N ALA A 86 -1.55 35.40 -2.65
CA ALA A 86 -1.42 35.25 -1.20
C ALA A 86 -2.01 33.92 -0.70
N LEU A 87 -3.20 33.54 -1.16
CA LEU A 87 -3.83 32.28 -0.78
C LEU A 87 -3.05 31.07 -1.32
N LEU A 88 -2.66 31.12 -2.60
CA LEU A 88 -1.89 30.06 -3.24
C LEU A 88 -0.59 29.78 -2.50
N CYS A 89 0.17 30.84 -2.20
CA CYS A 89 1.41 30.71 -1.44
C CYS A 89 1.16 30.05 -0.07
N VAL A 90 0.08 30.38 0.63
CA VAL A 90 -0.19 29.80 1.95
C VAL A 90 -0.61 28.32 1.85
N ARG A 91 -1.41 27.96 0.85
CA ARG A 91 -2.16 26.68 0.85
C ARG A 91 -1.63 25.65 -0.15
N ILE A 92 -0.82 26.04 -1.13
CA ILE A 92 -0.27 25.18 -2.17
C ILE A 92 1.26 25.33 -2.19
N PRO A 93 2.01 24.40 -1.57
CA PRO A 93 3.46 24.49 -1.43
C PRO A 93 4.20 24.70 -2.76
N LEU A 94 3.90 23.93 -3.80
CA LEU A 94 4.57 24.09 -5.11
C LEU A 94 4.41 25.53 -5.65
N LEU A 95 3.20 26.08 -5.56
CA LEU A 95 2.93 27.42 -6.09
C LEU A 95 3.63 28.49 -5.27
N ARG A 96 3.84 28.31 -3.96
CA ARG A 96 4.67 29.23 -3.16
C ARG A 96 6.06 29.37 -3.76
N ASP A 97 6.70 28.25 -4.09
CA ASP A 97 8.06 28.23 -4.60
C ASP A 97 8.12 28.83 -6.01
N LEU A 98 7.18 28.46 -6.89
CA LEU A 98 7.09 29.01 -8.25
C LEU A 98 6.78 30.51 -8.27
N LEU A 99 5.90 30.99 -7.38
CA LEU A 99 5.50 32.40 -7.27
C LEU A 99 6.58 33.29 -6.64
N ASN A 100 7.48 32.70 -5.85
CA ASN A 100 8.64 33.37 -5.29
C ASN A 100 9.79 33.45 -6.31
N ALA A 101 9.96 32.41 -7.13
CA ALA A 101 10.95 32.37 -8.19
C ALA A 101 10.57 33.25 -9.40
N ASN A 102 9.28 33.34 -9.72
CA ASN A 102 8.78 34.11 -10.85
C ASN A 102 8.20 35.47 -10.41
N THR A 103 8.91 36.54 -10.75
CA THR A 103 8.51 37.92 -10.40
C THR A 103 7.58 38.58 -11.41
N SER A 104 7.34 37.99 -12.59
CA SER A 104 6.77 38.74 -13.73
C SER A 104 5.99 37.92 -14.77
N GLY A 105 5.52 36.70 -14.48
CA GLY A 105 4.90 35.86 -15.51
C GLY A 105 3.82 34.91 -15.05
N ASP A 106 3.02 34.45 -16.02
CA ASP A 106 2.06 33.37 -15.90
C ASP A 106 2.75 32.07 -15.48
N ILE A 107 2.16 31.33 -14.54
CA ILE A 107 2.71 30.06 -14.06
C ILE A 107 2.16 28.92 -14.89
N VAL A 108 3.02 28.25 -15.66
CA VAL A 108 2.64 27.03 -16.37
C VAL A 108 2.85 25.84 -15.45
N LEU A 109 1.79 25.07 -15.19
CA LEU A 109 1.87 23.79 -14.49
C LEU A 109 1.90 22.65 -15.50
N PRO A 110 3.02 21.91 -15.64
CA PRO A 110 3.01 20.64 -16.35
C PRO A 110 2.33 19.59 -15.46
N GLU A 111 1.63 18.63 -16.07
CA GLU A 111 1.22 17.35 -15.44
C GLU A 111 -0.01 17.35 -14.50
N ILE A 112 -0.91 18.34 -14.59
CA ILE A 112 -2.24 18.25 -13.92
C ILE A 112 -3.33 18.65 -14.91
N ASP A 113 -4.42 17.87 -15.00
CA ASP A 113 -5.57 18.25 -15.80
C ASP A 113 -6.35 19.40 -15.14
N CYS A 114 -7.05 20.20 -15.96
CA CYS A 114 -7.69 21.39 -15.45
C CYS A 114 -8.87 21.09 -14.50
N ALA A 115 -9.55 19.96 -14.64
CA ALA A 115 -10.67 19.60 -13.76
C ALA A 115 -10.15 19.28 -12.35
N THR A 116 -9.12 18.44 -12.26
CA THR A 116 -8.42 18.10 -11.01
C THR A 116 -7.83 19.34 -10.36
N PHE A 117 -7.13 20.18 -11.14
CA PHE A 117 -6.57 21.41 -10.59
C PHE A 117 -7.66 22.34 -10.03
N ASN A 118 -8.79 22.51 -10.71
CA ASN A 118 -9.88 23.33 -10.20
C ASN A 118 -10.47 22.76 -8.91
N CYS A 119 -10.59 21.44 -8.77
CA CYS A 119 -11.02 20.80 -7.52
C CYS A 119 -10.04 21.06 -6.37
N LEU A 120 -8.73 20.92 -6.62
CA LEU A 120 -7.69 21.18 -5.63
C LEU A 120 -7.60 22.66 -5.27
N LEU A 121 -7.80 23.53 -6.26
CA LEU A 121 -7.86 24.96 -6.05
C LEU A 121 -9.07 25.33 -5.21
N GLU A 122 -10.25 24.83 -5.53
CA GLU A 122 -11.46 25.02 -4.71
C GLU A 122 -11.21 24.58 -3.25
N CYS A 123 -10.57 23.42 -3.06
CA CYS A 123 -10.14 22.96 -1.74
C CYS A 123 -9.20 23.94 -1.03
N ALA A 124 -8.28 24.60 -1.74
CA ALA A 124 -7.42 25.62 -1.15
C ALA A 124 -8.20 26.85 -0.65
N TYR A 125 -9.31 27.22 -1.31
CA TYR A 125 -10.18 28.34 -0.91
C TYR A 125 -11.17 27.99 0.20
N THR A 126 -11.84 26.85 0.08
CA THR A 126 -12.99 26.48 0.91
C THR A 126 -12.63 25.48 2.00
N GLY A 127 -11.51 24.79 1.85
CA GLY A 127 -11.15 23.62 2.64
C GLY A 127 -11.93 22.37 2.23
N HIS A 128 -12.81 22.47 1.23
CA HIS A 128 -13.72 21.41 0.85
C HIS A 128 -13.23 20.66 -0.40
N VAL A 129 -13.24 19.34 -0.36
CA VAL A 129 -13.05 18.51 -1.57
C VAL A 129 -13.88 17.24 -1.49
N THR A 130 -14.47 16.87 -2.63
CA THR A 130 -15.28 15.67 -2.77
C THR A 130 -14.49 14.59 -3.51
N ILE A 131 -14.16 13.52 -2.80
CA ILE A 131 -13.47 12.36 -3.35
C ILE A 131 -14.50 11.31 -3.76
N THR A 132 -14.37 10.78 -4.96
CA THR A 132 -15.20 9.71 -5.55
C THR A 132 -14.31 8.62 -6.13
N GLY A 133 -14.89 7.45 -6.43
CA GLY A 133 -14.15 6.35 -7.05
C GLY A 133 -13.55 6.68 -8.43
N THR A 134 -14.06 7.71 -9.11
CA THR A 134 -13.60 8.08 -10.46
C THR A 134 -12.58 9.21 -10.47
N ASN A 135 -12.48 10.02 -9.40
CA ASN A 135 -11.56 11.15 -9.35
C ASN A 135 -10.38 10.95 -8.39
N VAL A 136 -10.41 9.90 -7.55
CA VAL A 136 -9.47 9.76 -6.44
C VAL A 136 -8.02 9.60 -6.91
N GLU A 137 -7.77 8.89 -8.02
CA GLU A 137 -6.41 8.74 -8.57
C GLU A 137 -5.86 10.06 -9.10
N ASP A 138 -6.65 10.78 -9.90
CA ASP A 138 -6.25 12.07 -10.46
C ASP A 138 -6.07 13.13 -9.36
N LEU A 139 -7.00 13.18 -8.38
CA LEU A 139 -6.87 14.03 -7.20
C LEU A 139 -5.61 13.73 -6.40
N MET A 140 -5.26 12.45 -6.22
CA MET A 140 -4.08 12.07 -5.45
C MET A 140 -2.79 12.42 -6.21
N ARG A 141 -2.73 12.21 -7.53
CA ARG A 141 -1.59 12.65 -8.38
C ARG A 141 -1.44 14.17 -8.36
N GLY A 142 -2.54 14.90 -8.56
CA GLY A 142 -2.52 16.36 -8.54
C GLY A 142 -2.15 16.91 -7.17
N ALA A 143 -2.64 16.31 -6.09
CA ALA A 143 -2.26 16.69 -4.73
C ALA A 143 -0.78 16.42 -4.46
N ALA A 144 -0.23 15.31 -4.96
CA ALA A 144 1.21 15.01 -4.87
C ALA A 144 2.04 16.09 -5.58
N ALA A 145 1.69 16.40 -6.85
CA ALA A 145 2.38 17.43 -7.63
C ALA A 145 2.31 18.81 -6.96
N LEU A 146 1.18 19.17 -6.35
CA LEU A 146 0.99 20.45 -5.66
C LEU A 146 1.55 20.50 -4.24
N GLY A 147 1.96 19.37 -3.66
CA GLY A 147 2.40 19.26 -2.26
C GLY A 147 1.26 19.35 -1.24
N MET A 148 0.03 18.97 -1.61
CA MET A 148 -1.16 19.05 -0.76
C MET A 148 -1.36 17.76 0.06
N GLU A 149 -0.49 17.53 1.03
CA GLU A 149 -0.43 16.31 1.85
C GLU A 149 -1.77 15.93 2.52
N ALA A 150 -2.53 16.91 3.01
CA ALA A 150 -3.83 16.65 3.64
C ALA A 150 -4.86 16.04 2.67
N VAL A 151 -4.79 16.40 1.38
CA VAL A 151 -5.65 15.81 0.34
C VAL A 151 -5.16 14.41 -0.01
N MET A 152 -3.84 14.20 -0.08
CA MET A 152 -3.25 12.88 -0.32
C MET A 152 -3.62 11.88 0.78
N ASP A 153 -3.48 12.28 2.05
CA ASP A 153 -3.83 11.45 3.21
C ASP A 153 -5.29 11.00 3.17
N ALA A 154 -6.19 11.90 2.74
CA ALA A 154 -7.60 11.61 2.70
C ALA A 154 -8.01 10.82 1.45
N CYS A 155 -7.33 11.00 0.31
CA CYS A 155 -7.42 10.10 -0.84
C CYS A 155 -6.97 8.68 -0.47
N ALA A 156 -5.84 8.57 0.21
CA ALA A 156 -5.34 7.28 0.72
C ALA A 156 -6.36 6.63 1.67
N GLY A 157 -6.93 7.39 2.61
CA GLY A 157 -7.98 6.88 3.50
C GLY A 157 -9.25 6.42 2.75
N PHE A 158 -9.63 7.11 1.68
CA PHE A 158 -10.73 6.71 0.79
C PHE A 158 -10.43 5.40 0.06
N MET A 159 -9.21 5.22 -0.45
CA MET A 159 -8.81 3.99 -1.13
C MET A 159 -8.69 2.82 -0.14
N GLN A 160 -8.15 3.06 1.06
CA GLN A 160 -8.01 2.04 2.12
C GLN A 160 -9.36 1.48 2.58
N SER A 161 -10.40 2.31 2.69
CA SER A 161 -11.73 1.82 3.08
C SER A 161 -12.41 0.97 2.00
N ARG A 162 -11.85 0.93 0.78
CA ARG A 162 -12.31 0.13 -0.37
C ARG A 162 -11.28 -0.90 -0.83
N LEU A 163 -10.35 -1.25 0.07
CA LEU A 163 -9.33 -2.25 -0.24
C LEU A 163 -9.97 -3.63 -0.40
N ARG A 164 -9.59 -4.30 -1.48
CA ARG A 164 -10.02 -5.64 -1.87
C ARG A 164 -8.80 -6.41 -2.38
N ALA A 165 -8.90 -7.73 -2.40
CA ALA A 165 -7.77 -8.55 -2.83
C ALA A 165 -7.43 -8.39 -4.33
N ASP A 166 -8.40 -7.99 -5.17
CA ASP A 166 -8.21 -7.69 -6.59
C ASP A 166 -7.61 -6.30 -6.88
N ASN A 167 -7.66 -5.35 -5.93
CA ASN A 167 -7.15 -3.99 -6.14
C ASN A 167 -5.94 -3.62 -5.28
N VAL A 168 -5.58 -4.44 -4.29
CA VAL A 168 -4.54 -4.11 -3.31
C VAL A 168 -3.15 -3.92 -3.92
N LEU A 169 -2.77 -4.77 -4.89
CA LEU A 169 -1.46 -4.67 -5.55
C LEU A 169 -1.40 -3.45 -6.48
N SER A 170 -2.48 -3.18 -7.21
CA SER A 170 -2.61 -1.99 -8.05
C SER A 170 -2.54 -0.70 -7.21
N LEU A 171 -3.18 -0.68 -6.04
CA LEU A 171 -3.08 0.44 -5.10
C LEU A 171 -1.65 0.63 -4.59
N LEU A 172 -0.96 -0.45 -4.23
CA LEU A 172 0.43 -0.39 -3.78
C LEU A 172 1.34 0.19 -4.86
N ALA A 173 1.23 -0.32 -6.10
CA ALA A 173 1.98 0.17 -7.24
C ALA A 173 1.69 1.64 -7.54
N PHE A 174 0.40 2.03 -7.50
CA PHE A 174 -0.03 3.40 -7.70
C PHE A 174 0.59 4.34 -6.65
N CYS A 175 0.47 4.04 -5.36
CA CYS A 175 1.02 4.89 -4.31
C CYS A 175 2.56 4.99 -4.37
N ARG A 176 3.25 3.91 -4.72
CA ARG A 176 4.71 3.94 -4.96
C ARG A 176 5.09 4.80 -6.15
N SER A 177 4.29 4.81 -7.22
CA SER A 177 4.55 5.63 -8.42
C SER A 177 4.49 7.14 -8.17
N ILE A 178 3.85 7.56 -7.08
CA ILE A 178 3.76 8.97 -6.63
C ILE A 178 4.53 9.20 -5.31
N GLU A 179 5.45 8.29 -4.97
CA GLU A 179 6.30 8.36 -3.77
C GLU A 179 5.52 8.48 -2.44
N TYR A 180 4.28 8.01 -2.40
CA TYR A 180 3.43 8.06 -1.22
C TYR A 180 3.53 6.77 -0.40
N HIS A 181 4.47 6.73 0.54
CA HIS A 181 4.81 5.52 1.31
C HIS A 181 4.04 5.34 2.63
N LYS A 182 3.23 6.32 3.06
CA LYS A 182 2.51 6.25 4.36
C LYS A 182 1.53 5.07 4.45
N ILE A 183 1.03 4.60 3.31
CA ILE A 183 0.05 3.50 3.21
C ILE A 183 0.70 2.12 3.18
N ASP A 184 2.01 2.02 2.90
CA ASP A 184 2.71 0.76 2.61
C ASP A 184 2.51 -0.27 3.73
N ASN A 185 2.68 0.13 4.98
CA ASN A 185 2.48 -0.78 6.13
C ASN A 185 1.05 -1.32 6.21
N PHE A 186 0.04 -0.50 5.93
CA PHE A 186 -1.35 -0.93 5.97
C PHE A 186 -1.65 -1.92 4.85
N VAL A 187 -1.23 -1.58 3.62
CA VAL A 187 -1.45 -2.40 2.43
C VAL A 187 -0.69 -3.72 2.52
N LEU A 188 0.58 -3.70 2.91
CA LEU A 188 1.37 -4.92 3.06
C LEU A 188 0.80 -5.84 4.15
N ARG A 189 0.28 -5.31 5.26
CA ARG A 189 -0.44 -6.13 6.26
C ARG A 189 -1.73 -6.75 5.72
N TYR A 190 -2.42 -6.06 4.82
CA TYR A 190 -3.58 -6.63 4.12
C TYR A 190 -3.15 -7.74 3.17
N VAL A 191 -2.07 -7.53 2.41
CA VAL A 191 -1.49 -8.55 1.51
C VAL A 191 -1.09 -9.79 2.30
N ASP A 192 -0.36 -9.60 3.40
CA ASP A 192 0.08 -10.70 4.26
C ASP A 192 -1.10 -11.53 4.76
N ARG A 193 -2.21 -10.90 5.15
CA ARG A 193 -3.40 -11.60 5.68
C ARG A 193 -4.22 -12.33 4.64
N ASN A 194 -4.20 -11.87 3.39
CA ASN A 194 -5.05 -12.37 2.31
C ASN A 194 -4.23 -12.99 1.17
N PHE A 195 -2.99 -13.39 1.46
CA PHE A 195 -2.01 -13.79 0.45
C PHE A 195 -2.56 -14.88 -0.49
N VAL A 196 -3.20 -15.92 0.05
CA VAL A 196 -3.77 -17.03 -0.72
C VAL A 196 -4.83 -16.57 -1.74
N HIS A 197 -5.64 -15.57 -1.39
CA HIS A 197 -6.61 -15.03 -2.34
C HIS A 197 -5.92 -14.14 -3.38
N ILE A 198 -4.93 -13.35 -2.95
CA ILE A 198 -4.19 -12.42 -3.80
C ILE A 198 -3.32 -13.17 -4.81
N SER A 199 -2.72 -14.31 -4.44
CA SER A 199 -1.87 -15.10 -5.34
C SER A 199 -2.62 -15.63 -6.57
N ASN A 200 -3.96 -15.69 -6.49
CA ASN A 200 -4.83 -16.12 -7.58
C ASN A 200 -5.37 -14.96 -8.43
N THR A 201 -5.01 -13.70 -8.14
CA THR A 201 -5.51 -12.55 -8.89
C THR A 201 -4.64 -12.26 -10.13
N PRO A 202 -5.23 -11.71 -11.21
CA PRO A 202 -4.45 -11.36 -12.39
C PRO A 202 -3.41 -10.26 -12.12
N GLU A 203 -3.61 -9.44 -11.10
CA GLU A 203 -2.64 -8.42 -10.65
C GLU A 203 -1.37 -9.08 -10.08
N PHE A 204 -1.50 -10.17 -9.32
CA PHE A 204 -0.36 -10.91 -8.79
C PHE A 204 0.47 -11.55 -9.89
N LEU A 205 -0.21 -12.11 -10.91
CA LEU A 205 0.45 -12.73 -12.07
C LEU A 205 1.23 -11.74 -12.95
N LYS A 206 1.01 -10.44 -12.78
CA LYS A 206 1.71 -9.35 -13.49
C LYS A 206 2.92 -8.81 -12.73
N LEU A 207 3.13 -9.20 -11.47
CA LEU A 207 4.27 -8.74 -10.68
C LEU A 207 5.60 -9.08 -11.36
N SER A 208 6.59 -8.20 -11.21
CA SER A 208 7.96 -8.52 -11.60
C SER A 208 8.55 -9.61 -10.70
N VAL A 209 9.64 -10.26 -11.15
CA VAL A 209 10.32 -11.26 -10.32
C VAL A 209 10.85 -10.63 -9.02
N GLU A 210 11.33 -9.39 -9.06
CA GLU A 210 11.83 -8.66 -7.89
C GLU A 210 10.70 -8.36 -6.89
N GLU A 211 9.53 -7.95 -7.38
CA GLU A 211 8.36 -7.68 -6.54
C GLU A 211 7.84 -8.96 -5.90
N LEU A 212 7.78 -10.05 -6.67
CA LEU A 212 7.36 -11.36 -6.20
C LEU A 212 8.34 -11.92 -5.16
N GLU A 213 9.64 -11.89 -5.44
CA GLU A 213 10.69 -12.32 -4.51
C GLU A 213 10.62 -11.53 -3.20
N ALA A 214 10.46 -10.20 -3.27
CA ALA A 214 10.30 -9.35 -2.11
C ALA A 214 9.03 -9.65 -1.31
N LEU A 215 7.96 -10.12 -1.96
CA LEU A 215 6.72 -10.51 -1.31
C LEU A 215 6.86 -11.89 -0.63
N LEU A 216 7.35 -12.89 -1.36
CA LEU A 216 7.52 -14.27 -0.87
C LEU A 216 8.53 -14.37 0.28
N SER A 217 9.57 -13.53 0.25
CA SER A 217 10.60 -13.45 1.29
C SER A 217 10.12 -12.90 2.63
N ARG A 218 8.87 -12.41 2.74
CA ARG A 218 8.34 -11.84 3.97
C ARG A 218 7.95 -12.93 4.95
N ASP A 219 8.50 -12.84 6.16
CA ASP A 219 8.14 -13.72 7.28
C ASP A 219 6.73 -13.42 7.85
N SER A 220 6.12 -12.30 7.47
CA SER A 220 4.82 -11.87 7.99
C SER A 220 3.61 -12.38 7.19
N LEU A 221 3.84 -13.03 6.05
CA LEU A 221 2.79 -13.63 5.22
C LEU A 221 2.01 -14.68 6.02
N LYS A 222 0.69 -14.56 6.05
CA LYS A 222 -0.21 -15.52 6.70
C LYS A 222 -0.71 -16.52 5.68
N VAL A 223 -0.12 -17.70 5.73
CA VAL A 223 -0.52 -18.89 4.96
C VAL A 223 -0.79 -20.03 5.95
N GLU A 224 -1.67 -20.95 5.57
CA GLU A 224 -1.96 -22.13 6.40
C GLU A 224 -0.85 -23.17 6.23
N GLU A 225 -0.42 -23.36 4.98
CA GLU A 225 0.65 -24.28 4.62
C GLU A 225 1.66 -23.59 3.70
N GLU A 226 2.93 -23.98 3.77
CA GLU A 226 3.93 -23.45 2.82
C GLU A 226 3.66 -23.95 1.39
N MET A 227 2.80 -24.98 1.23
CA MET A 227 2.29 -25.40 -0.07
C MET A 227 1.53 -24.27 -0.79
N ASP A 228 0.79 -23.42 -0.07
CA ASP A 228 0.09 -22.26 -0.66
C ASP A 228 1.04 -21.30 -1.39
N VAL A 229 2.28 -21.23 -0.90
CA VAL A 229 3.34 -20.35 -1.39
C VAL A 229 3.99 -20.97 -2.62
N PHE A 230 4.21 -22.28 -2.59
CA PHE A 230 4.66 -23.05 -3.74
C PHE A 230 3.65 -22.98 -4.89
N ASP A 231 2.36 -23.13 -4.60
CA ASP A 231 1.28 -23.01 -5.59
C ASP A 231 1.23 -21.60 -6.19
N ALA A 232 1.43 -20.56 -5.38
CA ALA A 232 1.53 -19.18 -5.88
C ALA A 232 2.70 -18.98 -6.85
N VAL A 233 3.87 -19.58 -6.56
CA VAL A 233 5.04 -19.55 -7.46
C VAL A 233 4.74 -20.30 -8.75
N THR A 234 4.13 -21.48 -8.66
CA THR A 234 3.75 -22.30 -9.81
C THR A 234 2.78 -21.55 -10.72
N ASN A 235 1.72 -20.99 -10.16
CA ASN A 235 0.75 -20.18 -10.90
C ASN A 235 1.40 -18.99 -11.61
N TRP A 236 2.39 -18.34 -10.99
CA TRP A 236 3.10 -17.21 -11.61
C TRP A 236 4.06 -17.65 -12.74
N LEU A 237 4.73 -18.79 -12.59
CA LEU A 237 5.64 -19.36 -13.59
C LEU A 237 4.90 -19.93 -14.81
N ASP A 238 3.71 -20.48 -14.61
CA ASP A 238 2.91 -21.09 -15.68
C ASP A 238 2.31 -20.07 -16.67
N VAL A 239 2.26 -18.78 -16.29
CA VAL A 239 1.78 -17.69 -17.16
C VAL A 239 2.69 -17.45 -18.36
N ASP A 240 4.00 -17.57 -18.18
CA ASP A 240 4.97 -17.33 -19.24
C ASP A 240 6.19 -18.26 -19.07
N PRO A 241 6.43 -19.18 -20.02
CA PRO A 241 7.60 -20.08 -19.98
C PRO A 241 8.95 -19.36 -19.86
N SER A 242 9.05 -18.11 -20.33
CA SER A 242 10.29 -17.30 -20.19
C SER A 242 10.67 -17.06 -18.73
N ARG A 243 9.69 -17.09 -17.82
CA ARG A 243 9.88 -16.90 -16.37
C ARG A 243 10.56 -18.07 -15.69
N ARG A 244 10.61 -19.25 -16.34
CA ARG A 244 11.26 -20.46 -15.78
C ARG A 244 12.74 -20.27 -15.46
N GLN A 245 13.41 -19.29 -16.06
CA GLN A 245 14.78 -18.92 -15.68
C GLN A 245 14.90 -18.42 -14.23
N TYR A 246 13.80 -17.97 -13.61
CA TYR A 246 13.75 -17.49 -12.23
C TYR A 246 13.27 -18.56 -11.24
N ALA A 247 12.99 -19.78 -11.71
CA ALA A 247 12.42 -20.86 -10.91
C ALA A 247 13.21 -21.13 -9.62
N LEU A 248 14.55 -21.25 -9.72
CA LEU A 248 15.41 -21.50 -8.56
C LEU A 248 15.31 -20.37 -7.54
N ARG A 249 15.40 -19.11 -7.99
CA ARG A 249 15.32 -17.93 -7.10
C ARG A 249 14.01 -17.87 -6.34
N LEU A 250 12.90 -18.20 -7.00
CA LEU A 250 11.58 -18.22 -6.37
C LEU A 250 11.40 -19.45 -5.46
N LEU A 251 11.95 -20.61 -5.83
CA LEU A 251 11.94 -21.80 -5.00
C LEU A 251 12.74 -21.61 -3.70
N GLU A 252 13.86 -20.88 -3.75
CA GLU A 252 14.63 -20.51 -2.55
C GLU A 252 13.85 -19.61 -1.58
N CYS A 253 12.81 -18.91 -2.04
CA CYS A 253 11.91 -18.14 -1.19
C CYS A 253 10.85 -19.02 -0.50
N VAL A 254 10.58 -20.22 -1.03
CA VAL A 254 9.65 -21.19 -0.44
C VAL A 254 10.37 -21.93 0.67
N ARG A 255 9.78 -21.97 1.87
CA ARG A 255 10.33 -22.72 3.00
C ARG A 255 10.03 -24.21 2.86
N VAL A 256 10.58 -24.85 1.82
CA VAL A 256 10.43 -26.29 1.51
C VAL A 256 10.61 -27.21 2.73
N PRO A 257 11.53 -26.96 3.69
CA PRO A 257 11.62 -27.79 4.91
C PRO A 257 10.35 -27.87 5.76
N LEU A 258 9.41 -26.92 5.61
CA LEU A 258 8.13 -26.91 6.33
C LEU A 258 7.04 -27.73 5.62
N ILE A 259 7.31 -28.22 4.42
CA ILE A 259 6.38 -29.06 3.65
C ILE A 259 6.62 -30.53 4.02
N PRO A 260 5.57 -31.33 4.30
CA PRO A 260 5.71 -32.76 4.56
C PRO A 260 6.41 -33.50 3.42
N GLU A 261 7.38 -34.35 3.73
CA GLU A 261 8.18 -35.12 2.76
C GLU A 261 7.35 -35.89 1.70
N PRO A 262 6.21 -36.55 2.04
CA PRO A 262 5.38 -37.20 1.03
C PRO A 262 4.89 -36.23 -0.06
N ILE A 263 4.55 -34.99 0.34
CA ILE A 263 4.08 -33.95 -0.58
C ILE A 263 5.24 -33.41 -1.42
N ILE A 264 6.44 -33.29 -0.86
CA ILE A 264 7.64 -32.92 -1.62
C ILE A 264 7.87 -33.92 -2.76
N ASN A 265 7.82 -35.22 -2.47
CA ASN A 265 8.05 -36.28 -3.45
C ASN A 265 6.93 -36.35 -4.51
N ASP A 266 5.68 -36.18 -4.09
CA ASP A 266 4.54 -36.40 -4.97
C ASP A 266 4.09 -35.19 -5.76
N ALA A 267 4.27 -33.97 -5.22
CA ALA A 267 3.83 -32.73 -5.85
C ALA A 267 5.01 -31.88 -6.35
N ILE A 268 5.98 -31.58 -5.49
CA ILE A 268 7.07 -30.63 -5.84
C ILE A 268 8.00 -31.23 -6.89
N GLU A 269 8.55 -32.42 -6.67
CA GLU A 269 9.51 -33.04 -7.60
C GLU A 269 8.90 -33.37 -8.97
N LYS A 270 7.59 -33.63 -9.01
CA LYS A 270 6.88 -33.96 -10.25
C LYS A 270 6.39 -32.73 -11.01
N THR A 271 6.57 -31.53 -10.44
CA THR A 271 6.16 -30.29 -11.11
C THR A 271 7.08 -30.01 -12.30
N ASP A 272 6.50 -29.71 -13.46
CA ASP A 272 7.20 -29.57 -14.74
C ASP A 272 8.44 -28.67 -14.69
N TRP A 273 8.34 -27.50 -14.03
CA TRP A 273 9.44 -26.54 -13.96
C TRP A 273 10.52 -26.94 -12.95
N VAL A 274 10.20 -27.76 -11.94
CA VAL A 274 11.16 -28.32 -10.97
C VAL A 274 11.93 -29.46 -11.64
N ALA A 275 11.20 -30.44 -12.21
CA ALA A 275 11.79 -31.60 -12.87
C ALA A 275 12.65 -31.23 -14.08
N ALA A 276 12.30 -30.16 -14.80
CA ALA A 276 13.06 -29.67 -15.94
C ALA A 276 14.35 -28.91 -15.56
N ASN A 277 14.48 -28.45 -14.31
CA ASN A 277 15.62 -27.64 -13.86
C ASN A 277 16.49 -28.43 -12.86
N PRO A 278 17.70 -28.88 -13.26
CA PRO A 278 18.62 -29.63 -12.40
C PRO A 278 18.99 -28.90 -11.11
N ASP A 279 19.09 -27.57 -11.15
CA ASP A 279 19.43 -26.77 -9.96
C ASP A 279 18.29 -26.77 -8.94
N CYS A 280 17.04 -26.77 -9.40
CA CYS A 280 15.86 -26.88 -8.54
C CYS A 280 15.78 -28.26 -7.88
N MET A 281 16.02 -29.33 -8.64
CA MET A 281 16.08 -30.70 -8.10
C MET A 281 17.21 -30.83 -7.06
N THR A 282 18.40 -30.31 -7.35
CA THR A 282 19.53 -30.32 -6.41
C THR A 282 19.16 -29.58 -5.12
N PHE A 283 18.47 -28.44 -5.21
CA PHE A 283 17.99 -27.70 -4.03
C PHE A 283 16.98 -28.52 -3.20
N VAL A 284 16.02 -29.20 -3.83
CA VAL A 284 15.04 -30.04 -3.13
C VAL A 284 15.72 -31.23 -2.45
N GLU A 285 16.69 -31.87 -3.11
CA GLU A 285 17.50 -32.95 -2.52
C GLU A 285 18.34 -32.46 -1.33
N GLU A 286 19.01 -31.30 -1.46
CA GLU A 286 19.73 -30.65 -0.35
C GLU A 286 18.80 -30.43 0.84
N VAL A 287 17.59 -29.93 0.62
CA VAL A 287 16.60 -29.69 1.67
C VAL A 287 16.19 -30.99 2.36
N LYS A 288 15.91 -32.06 1.62
CA LYS A 288 15.54 -33.37 2.19
C LYS A 288 16.67 -33.93 3.06
N ASP A 289 17.90 -33.91 2.55
CA ASP A 289 19.07 -34.34 3.30
C ASP A 289 19.21 -33.57 4.61
N CYS A 290 18.96 -32.26 4.57
CA CYS A 290 18.99 -31.40 5.75
C CYS A 290 17.92 -31.75 6.79
N VAL A 291 16.69 -32.03 6.36
CA VAL A 291 15.57 -32.45 7.23
C VAL A 291 15.85 -33.82 7.88
N HIS A 292 16.54 -34.72 7.19
CA HIS A 292 16.95 -36.03 7.73
C HIS A 292 18.18 -35.95 8.65
N HIS A 293 19.06 -34.96 8.47
CA HIS A 293 20.35 -34.83 9.15
C HIS A 293 20.42 -33.69 10.18
N ILE A 294 19.28 -33.28 10.75
CA ILE A 294 19.08 -32.14 11.67
C ILE A 294 20.12 -31.99 12.81
N GLY A 295 20.92 -33.01 13.12
CA GLY A 295 22.00 -32.95 14.12
C GLY A 295 23.45 -32.73 13.63
N ARG A 296 23.77 -32.54 12.33
CA ARG A 296 25.19 -32.62 11.88
C ARG A 296 25.75 -31.60 10.89
N LYS A 297 25.01 -30.62 10.36
CA LYS A 297 25.61 -29.59 9.48
C LYS A 297 25.00 -28.20 9.69
N GLU A 298 25.85 -27.17 9.60
CA GLU A 298 25.43 -25.76 9.51
C GLU A 298 24.59 -25.60 8.24
N LEU A 299 23.28 -25.34 8.39
CA LEU A 299 22.37 -25.13 7.27
C LEU A 299 22.49 -23.68 6.77
N LYS A 300 22.21 -23.45 5.48
CA LYS A 300 22.18 -22.10 4.90
C LYS A 300 21.13 -21.24 5.64
N PRO A 301 21.39 -19.95 5.95
CA PRO A 301 20.46 -19.09 6.70
C PRO A 301 19.04 -18.98 6.12
N ALA A 302 18.88 -19.17 4.80
CA ALA A 302 17.58 -19.17 4.13
C ALA A 302 16.67 -20.35 4.56
N ILE A 303 17.26 -21.48 4.97
CA ILE A 303 16.56 -22.69 5.43
C ILE A 303 15.92 -22.47 6.81
N PHE A 304 16.39 -21.47 7.58
CA PHE A 304 16.00 -21.23 8.99
C PHE A 304 14.99 -20.10 9.21
N ARG A 305 14.59 -19.35 8.17
CA ARG A 305 13.63 -18.27 8.38
C ARG A 305 12.24 -18.86 8.56
N LEU A 306 11.73 -18.91 9.79
CA LEU A 306 10.33 -19.26 10.06
C LEU A 306 9.43 -18.04 9.84
N ARG A 307 8.21 -18.24 9.33
CA ARG A 307 7.19 -17.16 9.33
C ARG A 307 6.80 -16.84 10.79
N GLN A 308 6.73 -15.55 11.13
CA GLN A 308 6.36 -15.10 12.48
C GLN A 308 4.88 -15.42 12.83
N PRO A 309 4.54 -15.52 14.13
CA PRO A 309 4.05 -16.73 14.78
C PRO A 309 2.61 -17.11 14.35
N SER A 310 2.49 -17.89 13.29
CA SER A 310 1.43 -18.90 13.14
C SER A 310 2.00 -20.33 13.15
N PHE A 311 3.33 -20.46 13.03
CA PHE A 311 4.02 -21.74 12.86
C PHE A 311 4.39 -22.46 14.17
N GLU A 312 4.25 -21.86 15.35
CA GLU A 312 4.56 -22.57 16.62
C GLU A 312 3.76 -23.87 16.79
N ASN A 313 2.57 -23.96 16.18
CA ASN A 313 1.70 -25.13 16.29
C ASN A 313 1.76 -26.10 15.09
N CYS A 314 2.42 -25.73 13.98
CA CYS A 314 2.53 -26.55 12.76
C CYS A 314 3.90 -27.23 12.61
N ILE A 315 4.82 -26.95 13.54
CA ILE A 315 6.13 -27.60 13.55
C ILE A 315 5.95 -29.05 14.01
N SER A 316 6.38 -30.00 13.17
CA SER A 316 6.52 -31.41 13.56
C SER A 316 7.22 -31.51 14.92
N PRO A 317 6.79 -32.37 15.87
CA PRO A 317 7.46 -32.52 17.17
C PRO A 317 8.97 -32.78 17.05
N THR A 318 9.39 -33.38 15.93
CA THR A 318 10.79 -33.63 15.58
C THR A 318 11.56 -32.34 15.26
N PHE A 319 10.91 -31.37 14.62
CA PHE A 319 11.50 -30.09 14.24
C PHE A 319 11.48 -29.09 15.41
N HIS A 320 10.50 -29.18 16.33
CA HIS A 320 10.51 -28.35 17.54
C HIS A 320 11.64 -28.75 18.50
N ARG A 321 11.89 -30.06 18.67
CA ARG A 321 12.97 -30.59 19.53
C ARG A 321 14.39 -30.28 19.03
N ALA A 322 14.52 -29.90 17.77
CA ALA A 322 15.80 -29.64 17.15
C ALA A 322 16.25 -28.17 17.26
N PHE A 323 15.29 -27.26 17.44
CA PHE A 323 15.52 -25.82 17.29
C PHE A 323 15.13 -24.97 18.52
N PHE A 324 14.37 -25.52 19.47
CA PHE A 324 14.05 -24.90 20.77
C PHE A 324 14.37 -25.84 21.93
#